data_AF-A0A1H1PQ44-F1
#
_entry.id   AF-A0A1H1PQ44-F1
#
_cell.length_a   1.000
_cell.length_b   1.000
_cell.length_c   1.000
_cell.angle_alpha   90.00
_cell.angle_beta   90.00
_cell.angle_gamma   90.00
#
_symmetry.space_group_name_H-M   'P 1'
#
loop_
_entity.id
_entity.type
_entity.pdbx_description
1 polymer ?
#
loop_
_entity_poly.entity_id
_entity_poly.type
_entity_poly.pdbx_seq_one_letter_code
_entity_poly.pdbx_strand_id
1 'polypeptide(L)'
;MKQIIVLLVILYGFNFFGQNIKIEKPAYVIIVNNEIITKDKLEEYGKNGLIKSMDKGATQKERDKLAQKFGNKIIASEVKKLLN
;
A
#
# COMPACT_ATOMS: atom_id res chain seq x y z
N MET A 1 30.35 16.52 38.52
CA MET A 1 30.35 15.18 37.87
C MET A 1 28.96 14.53 37.83
N LYS A 2 28.16 14.55 38.91
CA LYS A 2 26.80 13.98 38.90
C LYS A 2 25.84 14.55 37.85
N GLN A 3 25.92 15.86 37.55
CA GLN A 3 25.03 16.49 36.57
C GLN A 3 25.29 16.07 35.11
N ILE A 4 26.54 15.72 34.79
CA ILE A 4 26.92 15.23 33.45
C ILE A 4 26.34 13.84 33.21
N ILE A 5 26.32 13.00 34.25
CA ILE A 5 25.74 11.65 34.19
C ILE A 5 24.24 11.73 33.93
N VAL A 6 23.54 12.66 34.59
CA VAL A 6 22.09 12.89 34.38
C VAL A 6 21.81 13.33 32.95
N LEU A 7 22.63 14.21 32.38
CA LEU A 7 22.47 14.69 31.00
C LEU A 7 22.63 13.56 29.98
N LEU A 8 23.61 12.67 30.16
CA LEU A 8 23.81 11.50 29.31
C LEU A 8 22.59 10.57 29.35
N VAL A 9 22.05 10.27 30.53
CA VAL A 9 20.88 9.39 30.69
C VAL A 9 19.66 9.95 29.95
N ILE A 10 19.45 11.27 30.01
CA ILE A 10 18.33 11.93 29.31
C ILE A 10 18.46 11.81 27.79
N LEU A 11 19.67 12.00 27.23
CA LEU A 11 19.92 11.90 25.79
C LEU A 11 19.73 10.46 25.26
N TYR A 12 20.10 9.44 26.04
CA TYR A 12 19.88 8.05 25.63
C TYR A 12 18.40 7.63 25.69
N GLY A 13 17.59 8.20 26.59
CA GLY A 13 16.16 7.87 26.73
C GLY A 13 15.29 8.22 25.51
N PHE A 14 15.65 9.25 24.74
CA PHE A 14 14.86 9.66 23.57
C PHE A 14 14.92 8.66 22.39
N ASN A 15 15.96 7.82 22.33
CA ASN A 15 16.13 6.86 21.22
C ASN A 15 15.18 5.66 21.30
N PHE A 16 14.46 5.48 22.41
CA PHE A 16 13.57 4.32 22.61
C PHE A 16 12.18 4.48 22.00
N PHE A 17 11.74 5.71 21.70
CA PHE A 17 10.36 5.97 21.25
C PHE A 17 10.16 5.93 19.72
N GLY A 18 11.19 5.58 18.93
CA GLY A 18 11.16 5.72 17.47
C GLY A 18 10.76 4.49 16.64
N GLN A 19 10.49 3.32 17.22
CA GLN A 19 10.55 2.06 16.45
C GLN A 19 9.24 1.30 16.19
N ASN A 20 8.06 1.83 16.52
CA ASN A 20 6.81 1.05 16.39
C ASN A 20 5.73 1.65 15.49
N ILE A 21 6.11 2.37 14.43
CA ILE A 21 5.18 2.59 13.33
C ILE A 21 5.21 1.32 12.47
N LYS A 22 4.29 0.38 12.76
CA LYS A 22 3.96 -0.68 11.80
C LYS A 22 3.49 0.01 10.53
N ILE A 23 4.37 0.12 9.55
CA ILE A 23 3.99 0.52 8.19
C ILE A 23 3.15 -0.65 7.66
N GLU A 24 1.83 -0.58 7.84
CA GLU A 24 0.93 -1.52 7.19
C GLU A 24 1.16 -1.40 5.68
N LYS A 25 1.52 -2.54 5.06
CA LYS A 25 1.69 -2.56 3.61
C LYS A 25 0.39 -2.09 2.99
N PRO A 26 0.46 -1.18 2.01
CA PRO A 26 -0.74 -0.69 1.37
C PRO A 26 -1.59 -1.86 0.87
N ALA A 27 -2.86 -1.90 1.25
CA ALA A 27 -3.83 -2.84 0.72
C ALA A 27 -4.01 -2.57 -0.77
N TYR A 28 -3.70 -3.58 -1.59
CA TYR A 28 -3.74 -3.48 -3.04
C TYR A 28 -5.11 -3.85 -3.59
N VAL A 29 -5.60 -3.03 -4.52
CA VAL A 29 -6.73 -3.39 -5.39
C VAL A 29 -6.19 -3.75 -6.77
N ILE A 30 -6.55 -4.92 -7.27
CA ILE A 30 -6.14 -5.44 -8.59
C ILE A 30 -7.29 -5.20 -9.57
N ILE A 31 -6.98 -4.55 -10.70
CA ILE A 31 -7.98 -4.21 -11.71
C ILE A 31 -7.58 -4.76 -13.07
N VAL A 32 -8.47 -5.53 -13.66
CA VAL A 32 -8.39 -6.03 -15.04
C VAL A 32 -9.67 -5.61 -15.76
N ASN A 33 -9.55 -5.01 -16.94
CA ASN A 33 -10.70 -4.63 -17.76
C ASN A 33 -11.83 -3.87 -16.99
N ASN A 34 -11.45 -2.91 -16.15
CA ASN A 34 -12.36 -2.12 -15.29
C ASN A 34 -13.14 -2.92 -14.23
N GLU A 35 -12.71 -4.14 -13.90
CA GLU A 35 -13.25 -4.98 -12.83
C GLU A 35 -12.20 -5.23 -11.73
N ILE A 36 -12.65 -5.22 -10.48
CA ILE A 36 -11.82 -5.60 -9.34
C ILE A 36 -11.78 -7.12 -9.28
N ILE A 37 -10.58 -7.69 -9.28
CA ILE A 37 -10.39 -9.14 -9.22
C ILE A 37 -9.61 -9.54 -7.97
N THR A 38 -9.75 -10.82 -7.60
CA THR A 38 -8.96 -11.43 -6.53
C THR A 38 -7.57 -11.83 -7.03
N LYS A 39 -6.68 -12.17 -6.10
CA LYS A 39 -5.36 -12.74 -6.45
C LYS A 39 -5.49 -14.06 -7.23
N ASP A 40 -6.49 -14.88 -6.95
CA ASP A 40 -6.66 -16.16 -7.63
C ASP A 40 -7.00 -15.96 -9.12
N LYS A 41 -7.92 -15.04 -9.42
CA LYS A 41 -8.23 -14.65 -10.81
C LYS A 41 -7.05 -13.99 -11.50
N LEU A 42 -6.23 -13.24 -10.76
CA LEU A 42 -5.01 -12.65 -11.29
C LEU A 42 -4.02 -13.73 -11.75
N GLU A 43 -3.82 -14.77 -10.94
CA GLU A 43 -2.97 -15.90 -11.31
C GLU A 43 -3.52 -16.67 -12.52
N GLU A 44 -4.83 -16.87 -12.60
CA GLU A 44 -5.48 -17.51 -13.75
C GLU A 44 -5.22 -16.73 -15.04
N TYR A 45 -5.43 -15.41 -15.03
CA TYR A 45 -5.16 -14.56 -16.20
C TYR A 45 -3.68 -14.49 -16.55
N GLY A 46 -2.79 -14.57 -15.54
CA GLY A 46 -1.35 -14.65 -15.75
C GLY A 46 -0.93 -15.94 -16.44
N LYS A 47 -1.49 -17.09 -16.04
CA LYS A 47 -1.26 -18.39 -16.67
C LYS A 47 -1.77 -18.44 -18.11
N ASN A 48 -2.90 -17.79 -18.37
CA ASN A 48 -3.49 -17.72 -19.70
C ASN A 48 -2.80 -16.69 -20.62
N GLY A 49 -1.76 -16.00 -20.16
CA GLY A 49 -1.04 -14.98 -20.95
C GLY A 49 -1.90 -13.75 -21.28
N LEU A 50 -3.04 -13.58 -20.59
CA LEU A 50 -3.95 -12.46 -20.84
C LEU A 50 -3.41 -11.16 -20.27
N ILE A 51 -2.43 -11.22 -19.37
CA ILE A 51 -1.80 -10.06 -18.75
C ILE A 51 -0.47 -9.79 -19.44
N LYS A 52 -0.37 -8.65 -20.13
CA LYS A 52 0.86 -8.21 -20.80
C LYS A 52 1.82 -7.53 -19.84
N SER A 53 1.29 -6.69 -18.94
CA SER A 53 2.10 -5.99 -17.94
C SER A 53 1.22 -5.47 -16.79
N MET A 54 1.86 -5.15 -15.66
CA MET A 54 1.18 -4.68 -14.47
C MET A 54 1.82 -3.40 -13.95
N ASP A 55 1.06 -2.30 -13.95
CA ASP A 55 1.51 -0.99 -13.47
C ASP A 55 1.03 -0.74 -12.04
N LYS A 56 1.94 -0.22 -11.20
CA LYS A 56 1.68 0.16 -9.80
C LYS A 56 1.51 1.68 -9.75
N GLY A 57 0.27 2.12 -9.88
CA GLY A 57 -0.09 3.52 -9.82
C GLY A 57 -1.48 3.73 -10.38
N ALA A 58 -2.33 4.42 -9.63
CA ALA A 58 -3.55 5.00 -10.17
C ALA A 58 -3.51 6.49 -9.89
N THR A 59 -3.87 7.28 -10.90
CA THR A 59 -4.05 8.72 -10.74
C THR A 59 -5.16 9.00 -9.72
N GLN A 60 -5.16 10.19 -9.10
CA GLN A 60 -6.24 10.60 -8.20
C GLN A 60 -7.61 10.51 -8.89
N LYS A 61 -7.69 10.93 -10.16
CA LYS A 61 -8.89 10.83 -10.99
C LYS A 61 -9.37 9.39 -11.19
N GLU A 62 -8.46 8.45 -11.40
CA GLU A 62 -8.80 7.02 -11.51
C GLU A 62 -9.28 6.48 -10.16
N ARG A 63 -8.60 6.81 -9.06
CA ARG A 63 -9.02 6.44 -7.71
C ARG A 63 -10.42 6.96 -7.38
N ASP A 64 -10.72 8.22 -7.70
CA ASP A 64 -12.01 8.84 -7.43
C ASP A 64 -13.12 8.21 -8.27
N LYS A 65 -12.85 7.92 -9.56
CA LYS A 65 -13.76 7.18 -10.44
C LYS A 65 -14.04 5.77 -9.93
N LEU A 66 -13.03 5.11 -9.38
CA LEU A 66 -13.15 3.77 -8.80
C LEU A 66 -13.91 3.80 -7.47
N ALA A 67 -13.68 4.80 -6.62
CA ALA A 67 -14.43 5.01 -5.38
C ALA A 67 -15.92 5.29 -5.69
N GLN A 68 -16.24 6.02 -6.76
CA GLN A 68 -17.62 6.17 -7.24
C GLN A 68 -18.23 4.84 -7.72
N LYS A 69 -17.48 4.04 -8.47
CA LYS A 69 -18.00 2.78 -9.06
C LYS A 69 -18.16 1.65 -8.04
N PHE A 70 -17.29 1.58 -7.03
CA PHE A 70 -17.17 0.44 -6.12
C PHE A 70 -17.38 0.79 -4.64
N GLY A 71 -17.62 2.07 -4.33
CA GLY A 71 -17.84 2.59 -2.97
C GLY A 71 -16.57 2.60 -2.11
N ASN A 72 -16.75 2.86 -0.81
CA ASN A 72 -15.67 2.89 0.21
C ASN A 72 -14.96 1.54 0.42
N LYS A 73 -15.24 0.49 -0.37
CA LYS A 73 -14.52 -0.78 -0.32
C LYS A 73 -13.07 -0.67 -0.80
N ILE A 74 -12.72 0.41 -1.50
CA ILE A 74 -11.34 0.71 -1.87
C ILE A 74 -10.67 1.40 -0.68
N ILE A 75 -10.05 0.60 0.19
CA ILE A 75 -9.23 1.09 1.30
C ILE A 75 -7.92 1.58 0.67
N ALA A 76 -7.88 2.88 0.36
CA ALA A 76 -6.84 3.47 -0.48
C ALA A 76 -5.47 3.38 0.18
N SER A 77 -4.56 2.66 -0.47
CA SER A 77 -3.13 2.82 -0.20
C SER A 77 -2.24 2.41 -1.39
N GLU A 78 -2.66 1.54 -2.33
CA GLU A 78 -2.06 1.42 -3.68
C GLU A 78 -3.03 0.69 -4.65
N VAL A 79 -3.18 1.16 -5.90
CA VAL A 79 -4.01 0.49 -6.94
C VAL A 79 -3.10 -0.04 -8.04
N LYS A 80 -3.31 -1.29 -8.44
CA LYS A 80 -2.50 -1.97 -9.44
C LYS A 80 -3.36 -2.30 -10.68
N LYS A 81 -2.94 -1.76 -11.83
CA LYS A 81 -3.68 -1.87 -13.10
C LYS A 81 -2.99 -2.85 -14.03
N LEU A 82 -3.78 -3.70 -14.65
CA LEU A 82 -3.32 -4.72 -15.60
C LEU A 82 -3.70 -4.33 -17.01
N LEU A 83 -2.73 -4.38 -17.91
CA LEU A 83 -2.93 -4.16 -19.33
C LEU A 83 -3.00 -5.52 -20.01
N ASN A 84 -4.09 -5.79 -20.73
CA ASN A 84 -4.22 -6.90 -21.65
C ASN A 84 -3.71 -6.49 -23.03
#